data_AF-A0A6C1P3Y7-F1
#
_entry.id   AF-A0A6C1P3Y7-F1
#
_cell.length_a   1.000
_cell.length_b   1.000
_cell.length_c   1.000
_cell.angle_alpha   90.00
_cell.angle_beta   90.00
_cell.angle_gamma   90.00
#
_symmetry.space_group_name_H-M   'P 1'
#
loop_
_entity.id
_entity.type
_entity.pdbx_description
1 polymer ?
#
loop_
_entity_poly.entity_id
_entity_poly.type
_entity_poly.pdbx_seq_one_letter_code
_entity_poly.pdbx_strand_id
1 'polypeptide(L)'
;MLTQSVVTTVVSAITMLAQFAIFLPIGRSDDGPNPLVLILTLILAPIAAALLQAAVSQTREYEADRTAAELTGNPMSLANALRRLEAAAQHIPMQVSEYQAKSTSHMFPVNPFRGRSLSRMFSTHPPTEKRIAKLESMHTTGIYS
;
A
#
# COMPACT_ATOMS: atom_id res chain seq x y z
N MET A 1 -8.54 10.23 6.01
CA MET A 1 -9.61 9.67 5.14
C MET A 1 -9.74 10.37 3.79
N LEU A 2 -9.75 11.70 3.71
CA LEU A 2 -9.97 12.46 2.47
C LEU A 2 -8.95 12.20 1.34
N THR A 3 -7.64 12.06 1.64
CA THR A 3 -6.62 11.87 0.60
C THR A 3 -6.70 10.52 -0.14
N GLN A 4 -7.09 9.44 0.53
CA GLN A 4 -7.29 8.10 -0.04
C GLN A 4 -8.65 8.05 -0.71
N SER A 5 -9.69 8.70 -0.19
CA SER A 5 -10.97 8.72 -0.92
C SER A 5 -10.78 9.46 -2.25
N VAL A 6 -10.08 10.60 -2.25
CA VAL A 6 -9.75 11.33 -3.49
C VAL A 6 -8.87 10.47 -4.40
N VAL A 7 -7.78 9.91 -3.89
CA VAL A 7 -6.85 9.13 -4.73
C VAL A 7 -7.49 7.83 -5.24
N THR A 8 -8.18 7.07 -4.40
CA THR A 8 -8.91 5.86 -4.81
C THR A 8 -10.02 6.21 -5.81
N THR A 9 -10.69 7.35 -5.66
CA THR A 9 -11.69 7.80 -6.64
C THR A 9 -11.05 8.12 -7.98
N VAL A 10 -9.90 8.81 -7.99
CA VAL A 10 -9.17 9.13 -9.22
C VAL A 10 -8.61 7.87 -9.87
N VAL A 11 -7.98 6.98 -9.10
CA VAL A 11 -7.46 5.70 -9.60
C VAL A 11 -8.58 4.82 -10.12
N SER A 12 -9.72 4.74 -9.41
CA SER A 12 -10.90 3.98 -9.84
C SER A 12 -11.51 4.58 -11.10
N ALA A 13 -11.62 5.91 -11.19
CA ALA A 13 -12.10 6.60 -12.39
C ALA A 13 -11.19 6.33 -13.61
N ILE A 14 -9.87 6.42 -13.43
CA ILE A 14 -8.89 6.11 -14.49
C ILE A 14 -8.97 4.63 -14.88
N THR A 15 -9.07 3.74 -13.90
CA THR A 15 -9.20 2.29 -14.14
C THR A 15 -10.51 1.97 -14.87
N MET A 16 -11.61 2.63 -14.49
CA MET A 16 -12.92 2.47 -15.13
C MET A 16 -12.90 3.01 -16.55
N LEU A 17 -12.24 4.15 -16.80
CA LEU A 17 -12.04 4.68 -18.15
C LEU A 17 -11.12 3.80 -18.99
N ALA A 18 -10.06 3.25 -18.42
CA ALA A 18 -9.17 2.30 -19.09
C ALA A 18 -9.91 0.98 -19.41
N GLN A 19 -10.73 0.49 -18.49
CA GLN A 19 -11.58 -0.68 -18.71
C GLN A 19 -12.63 -0.42 -19.79
N PHE A 20 -13.23 0.78 -19.81
CA PHE A 20 -14.19 1.19 -20.85
C PHE A 20 -13.50 1.40 -22.20
N ALA A 21 -12.24 1.85 -22.22
CA ALA A 21 -11.43 2.00 -23.42
C ALA A 21 -11.13 0.65 -24.11
N ILE A 22 -11.14 -0.46 -23.37
CA ILE A 22 -11.05 -1.83 -23.93
C ILE A 22 -12.33 -2.19 -24.71
N PHE A 23 -13.49 -1.66 -24.30
CA PHE A 23 -14.78 -1.88 -24.97
C PHE A 23 -15.13 -0.80 -26.00
N LEU A 24 -14.52 0.39 -25.90
CA LEU A 24 -14.59 1.41 -26.94
C LEU A 24 -13.80 0.94 -28.16
N PRO A 25 -14.38 0.96 -29.36
CA PRO A 25 -13.67 0.64 -30.59
C PRO A 25 -12.78 1.83 -30.97
N ILE A 26 -11.73 2.10 -30.19
CA ILE A 26 -10.71 3.10 -30.52
C ILE A 26 -9.79 2.45 -31.55
N GLY A 27 -10.04 2.77 -32.82
CA GLY A 27 -9.39 2.15 -33.97
C GLY A 27 -10.32 1.20 -34.72
N ARG A 28 -11.46 1.70 -35.22
CA ARG A 28 -12.08 1.11 -36.42
C ARG A 28 -11.33 1.61 -37.65
N SER A 29 -10.13 1.08 -37.83
CA SER A 29 -9.53 0.92 -39.16
C SER A 29 -10.03 -0.41 -39.72
N ASP A 30 -10.01 -0.62 -41.04
CA ASP A 30 -10.49 -1.88 -41.66
C ASP A 30 -9.80 -3.15 -41.11
N ASP A 31 -8.65 -3.01 -40.44
CA ASP A 31 -8.03 -4.01 -39.57
C ASP A 31 -8.37 -3.69 -38.10
N GLY A 32 -9.14 -4.56 -37.44
CA GLY A 32 -9.63 -4.36 -36.08
C GLY A 32 -8.54 -4.18 -34.99
N PRO A 33 -8.93 -3.95 -33.72
CA PRO A 33 -8.00 -3.72 -32.62
C PRO A 33 -6.94 -4.82 -32.55
N ASN A 34 -5.65 -4.45 -32.54
CA ASN A 34 -4.58 -5.42 -32.52
C ASN A 34 -4.70 -6.31 -31.26
N PRO A 35 -4.97 -7.61 -31.40
CA PRO A 35 -5.23 -8.50 -30.27
C PRO A 35 -4.05 -8.55 -29.27
N LEU A 36 -2.82 -8.26 -29.72
CA LEU A 36 -1.66 -8.13 -28.83
C LEU A 36 -1.78 -6.95 -27.88
N VAL A 37 -2.26 -5.79 -28.36
CA VAL A 37 -2.45 -4.60 -27.53
C VAL A 37 -3.52 -4.86 -26.47
N LEU A 38 -4.59 -5.57 -26.83
CA LEU A 38 -5.67 -5.94 -25.91
C LEU A 38 -5.20 -6.87 -24.78
N ILE A 39 -4.39 -7.87 -25.12
CA ILE A 39 -3.81 -8.79 -24.13
C ILE A 39 -2.82 -8.05 -23.22
N LEU A 40 -2.00 -7.16 -23.80
CA LEU A 40 -1.01 -6.40 -23.07
C LEU A 40 -1.67 -5.45 -22.05
N THR A 41 -2.73 -4.75 -22.43
CA THR A 41 -3.48 -3.88 -21.51
C THR A 41 -4.18 -4.67 -20.41
N LEU A 42 -4.77 -5.83 -20.71
CA LEU A 42 -5.41 -6.72 -19.72
C LEU A 42 -4.44 -7.13 -18.59
N ILE A 43 -3.15 -7.32 -18.92
CA ILE A 43 -2.12 -7.70 -17.95
C ILE A 43 -1.51 -6.48 -17.25
N LEU A 44 -1.17 -5.41 -18.00
CA LEU A 44 -0.46 -4.27 -17.42
C LEU A 44 -1.36 -3.36 -16.57
N ALA A 45 -2.64 -3.19 -16.93
CA ALA A 45 -3.56 -2.34 -16.19
C ALA A 45 -3.71 -2.70 -14.70
N PRO A 46 -3.98 -3.97 -14.31
CA PRO A 46 -4.08 -4.34 -12.90
C PRO A 46 -2.74 -4.21 -12.15
N ILE A 47 -1.61 -4.43 -12.83
CA ILE A 47 -0.28 -4.23 -12.24
C ILE A 47 -0.06 -2.74 -11.94
N ALA A 48 -0.37 -1.86 -12.89
CA ALA A 48 -0.26 -0.41 -12.70
C ALA A 48 -1.16 0.09 -11.56
N ALA A 49 -2.41 -0.39 -11.51
CA ALA A 49 -3.34 -0.06 -10.43
C ALA A 49 -2.84 -0.53 -9.05
N ALA A 50 -2.32 -1.76 -8.97
CA ALA A 50 -1.75 -2.29 -7.72
C ALA A 50 -0.54 -1.48 -7.24
N LEU A 51 0.35 -1.07 -8.16
CA LEU A 51 1.51 -0.23 -7.84
C LEU A 51 1.09 1.16 -7.34
N LEU A 52 0.13 1.80 -8.01
CA LEU A 52 -0.42 3.09 -7.57
C LEU A 52 -1.05 2.99 -6.18
N GLN A 53 -1.88 1.96 -5.96
CA GLN A 53 -2.53 1.73 -4.67
C GLN A 53 -1.51 1.51 -3.54
N ALA A 54 -0.43 0.77 -3.81
CA ALA A 54 0.64 0.54 -2.85
C ALA A 54 1.42 1.82 -2.51
N ALA A 55 1.75 2.65 -3.51
CA ALA A 55 2.47 3.91 -3.29
C ALA A 55 1.70 4.89 -2.40
N VAL A 56 0.38 4.96 -2.58
CA VAL A 56 -0.50 5.85 -1.82
C VAL A 56 -0.66 5.38 -0.38
N SER A 57 -0.74 4.06 -0.17
CA SER A 57 -0.83 3.47 1.17
C SER A 57 0.42 3.75 2.01
N GLN A 58 1.61 3.69 1.41
CA GLN A 58 2.87 3.96 2.12
C GLN A 58 2.98 5.41 2.59
N THR A 59 2.57 6.37 1.76
CA THR A 59 2.62 7.81 2.11
C THR A 59 1.76 8.10 3.34
N ARG A 60 0.59 7.46 3.45
CA ARG A 60 -0.31 7.60 4.58
C ARG A 60 0.25 7.10 5.90
N GLU A 61 0.90 5.94 5.90
CA GLU A 61 1.48 5.38 7.12
C GLU A 61 2.58 6.30 7.67
N TYR A 62 3.40 6.87 6.78
CA TYR A 62 4.41 7.85 7.19
C TYR A 62 3.80 9.16 7.70
N GLU A 63 2.74 9.67 7.07
CA GLU A 63 2.01 10.85 7.57
C GLU A 63 1.39 10.59 8.94
N ALA A 64 0.84 9.40 9.16
CA ALA A 64 0.26 9.00 10.45
C ALA A 64 1.35 8.92 11.54
N ASP A 65 2.48 8.27 11.25
CA ASP A 65 3.62 8.18 12.18
C ASP A 65 4.17 9.56 12.53
N ARG A 66 4.32 10.42 11.53
CA ARG A 66 4.75 11.81 11.72
C ARG A 66 3.78 12.58 12.60
N THR A 67 2.49 12.54 12.29
CA THR A 67 1.45 13.24 13.07
C THR A 67 1.41 12.73 14.51
N ALA A 68 1.53 11.42 14.72
CA ALA A 68 1.61 10.84 16.05
C ALA A 68 2.86 11.29 16.81
N ALA A 69 4.02 11.35 16.13
CA ALA A 69 5.26 11.86 16.72
C ALA A 69 5.16 13.36 17.08
N GLU A 70 4.55 14.18 16.23
CA GLU A 70 4.29 15.60 16.49
C GLU A 70 3.36 15.80 17.69
N LEU A 71 2.25 15.05 17.76
CA LEU A 71 1.27 15.14 18.84
C LEU A 71 1.82 14.65 20.19
N THR A 72 2.63 13.60 20.17
CA THR A 72 3.20 13.02 21.40
C THR A 72 4.51 13.68 21.82
N GLY A 73 5.15 14.43 20.92
CA GLY A 73 6.48 15.02 21.12
C GLY A 73 7.59 13.99 21.35
N ASN A 74 7.34 12.70 21.10
CA ASN A 74 8.28 11.62 21.40
C ASN A 74 8.32 10.57 20.28
N PRO A 75 8.96 10.89 19.15
CA PRO A 75 9.14 9.94 18.05
C PRO A 75 9.84 8.64 18.47
N MET A 76 10.75 8.69 19.46
CA MET A 76 11.51 7.52 19.89
C MET A 76 10.66 6.51 20.67
N SER A 77 9.69 6.97 21.47
CA SER A 77 8.74 6.07 22.14
C SER A 77 7.86 5.35 21.14
N LEU A 78 7.45 6.03 20.06
CA LEU A 78 6.68 5.45 18.97
C LEU A 78 7.49 4.39 18.21
N ALA A 79 8.77 4.66 17.92
CA ALA A 79 9.69 3.69 17.33
C ALA A 79 9.85 2.43 18.22
N ASN A 80 10.01 2.63 19.53
CA ASN A 80 10.08 1.52 20.49
C ASN A 80 8.77 0.71 20.55
N ALA A 81 7.62 1.37 20.46
CA ALA A 81 6.32 0.70 20.43
C ALA A 81 6.16 -0.17 19.18
N LEU A 82 6.55 0.34 18.00
CA LEU A 82 6.55 -0.43 16.76
C LEU A 82 7.46 -1.66 16.85
N ARG A 83 8.66 -1.53 17.43
CA ARG A 83 9.54 -2.70 17.65
C ARG A 83 8.89 -3.77 18.53
N ARG A 84 8.18 -3.36 19.59
CA ARG A 84 7.46 -4.30 20.47
C ARG A 84 6.30 -4.98 19.76
N LEU A 85 5.54 -4.24 18.95
CA LEU A 85 4.44 -4.79 18.16
C LEU A 85 4.95 -5.80 17.12
N GLU A 86 6.01 -5.45 16.39
CA GLU A 86 6.65 -6.34 15.41
C GLU A 86 7.16 -7.62 16.09
N ALA A 87 7.86 -7.48 17.22
CA ALA A 87 8.31 -8.63 17.99
C ALA A 87 7.12 -9.51 18.44
N ALA A 88 6.05 -8.93 18.96
CA ALA A 88 4.86 -9.68 19.38
C ALA A 88 4.18 -10.39 18.20
N ALA A 89 4.05 -9.72 17.05
CA ALA A 89 3.50 -10.27 15.82
C ALA A 89 4.29 -11.48 15.30
N GLN A 90 5.62 -11.45 15.43
CA GLN A 90 6.48 -12.58 15.05
C GLN A 90 6.39 -13.75 16.03
N HIS A 91 6.17 -13.48 17.32
CA HIS A 91 6.04 -14.52 18.36
C HIS A 91 4.67 -15.22 18.33
N ILE A 92 3.59 -14.48 18.05
CA ILE A 92 2.22 -15.00 18.02
C ILE A 92 1.60 -14.72 16.64
N PRO A 93 2.07 -15.41 15.59
CA PRO A 93 1.55 -15.18 14.25
C PRO A 93 0.16 -15.78 14.11
N MET A 94 -0.74 -15.02 13.50
CA MET A 94 -2.07 -15.51 13.14
C MET A 94 -1.97 -16.50 12.00
N GLN A 95 -2.67 -17.63 12.17
CA GLN A 95 -2.84 -18.64 11.14
C GLN A 95 -4.15 -18.38 10.43
N VAL A 96 -4.09 -17.61 9.34
CA VAL A 96 -5.23 -17.33 8.46
C VAL A 96 -4.86 -17.66 7.03
N SER A 97 -5.86 -17.90 6.17
CA SER A 97 -5.60 -18.10 4.75
C SER A 97 -5.04 -16.83 4.10
N GLU A 98 -4.30 -16.96 2.98
CA GLU A 98 -3.74 -15.80 2.26
C GLU A 98 -4.82 -14.78 1.86
N TYR A 99 -6.01 -15.27 1.49
CA TYR A 99 -7.16 -14.41 1.17
C TYR A 99 -7.62 -13.59 2.38
N GLN A 100 -7.71 -14.22 3.55
CA GLN A 100 -8.08 -13.55 4.80
C GLN A 100 -7.00 -12.58 5.27
N ALA A 101 -5.72 -12.95 5.15
CA ALA A 101 -4.60 -12.06 5.44
C ALA A 101 -4.65 -10.81 4.56
N LYS A 102 -4.91 -10.97 3.26
CA LYS A 102 -5.02 -9.84 2.32
C LYS A 102 -6.21 -8.93 2.66
N SER A 103 -7.38 -9.50 2.92
CA SER A 103 -8.58 -8.72 3.21
C SER A 103 -8.55 -8.03 4.58
N THR A 104 -7.80 -8.54 5.56
CA THR A 104 -7.76 -7.98 6.93
C THR A 104 -6.47 -7.24 7.26
N SER A 105 -5.46 -7.28 6.38
CA SER A 105 -4.15 -6.63 6.59
C SER A 105 -4.23 -5.17 7.02
N HIS A 106 -5.15 -4.40 6.44
CA HIS A 106 -5.38 -2.99 6.75
C HIS A 106 -5.88 -2.71 8.18
N MET A 107 -6.30 -3.74 8.93
CA MET A 107 -6.72 -3.62 10.32
C MET A 107 -5.54 -3.75 11.31
N PHE A 108 -4.36 -4.14 10.82
CA PHE A 108 -3.19 -4.43 11.66
C PHE A 108 -2.04 -3.46 11.36
N PRO A 109 -1.53 -2.71 12.37
CA PRO A 109 -0.41 -1.77 12.17
C PRO A 109 0.92 -2.44 11.80
N VAL A 110 1.12 -3.68 12.24
CA VAL A 110 2.27 -4.55 11.93
C VAL A 110 1.75 -5.85 11.32
N ASN A 111 2.52 -6.51 10.46
CA ASN A 111 2.06 -7.72 9.78
C ASN A 111 2.08 -8.94 10.75
N PRO A 112 0.92 -9.46 11.18
CA PRO A 112 0.83 -10.58 12.12
C PRO A 112 0.85 -11.95 11.41
N PHE A 113 0.99 -11.99 10.09
CA PHE A 113 0.83 -13.21 9.30
C PHE A 113 2.19 -13.84 8.97
N ARG A 114 2.33 -15.16 9.22
CA ARG A 114 3.58 -15.89 8.94
C ARG A 114 3.79 -16.09 7.43
N GLY A 115 4.96 -15.65 6.93
CA GLY A 115 5.72 -16.21 5.81
C GLY A 115 5.01 -16.53 4.49
N ARG A 116 5.26 -15.71 3.45
CA ARG A 116 5.86 -16.14 2.17
C ARG A 116 6.39 -14.90 1.47
N SER A 117 7.48 -14.98 0.72
CA SER A 117 8.06 -13.83 0.01
C SER A 117 7.06 -13.09 -0.93
N LEU A 118 5.95 -13.75 -1.29
CA LEU A 118 4.85 -13.17 -2.06
C LEU A 118 3.88 -12.30 -1.23
N SER A 119 3.70 -12.55 0.07
CA SER A 119 2.84 -11.70 0.90
C SER A 119 3.44 -10.31 1.14
N ARG A 120 4.76 -10.14 0.97
CA ARG A 120 5.40 -8.80 0.90
C ARG A 120 4.90 -7.95 -0.27
N MET A 121 4.49 -8.57 -1.38
CA MET A 121 3.91 -7.85 -2.53
C MET A 121 2.46 -7.42 -2.28
N PHE A 122 1.80 -8.02 -1.28
CA PHE A 122 0.43 -7.71 -0.88
C PHE A 122 0.33 -7.09 0.52
N SER A 123 1.46 -6.86 1.19
CA SER A 123 1.53 -6.06 2.40
C SER A 123 1.20 -4.63 1.99
N THR A 124 0.01 -4.16 2.40
CA THR A 124 -0.48 -2.81 2.15
C THR A 124 0.28 -1.75 2.94
N HIS A 125 1.21 -2.14 3.80
CA HIS A 125 2.00 -1.25 4.67
C HIS A 125 3.49 -1.29 4.28
N PRO A 126 4.20 -0.15 4.41
CA PRO A 126 5.65 -0.14 4.30
C PRO A 126 6.26 -1.02 5.40
N PRO A 127 7.44 -1.62 5.17
CA PRO A 127 8.15 -2.39 6.18
C PRO A 127 8.29 -1.63 7.50
N THR A 128 8.01 -2.28 8.63
CA THR A 128 8.05 -1.68 9.96
C THR A 128 9.42 -1.05 10.25
N GLU A 129 10.51 -1.65 9.74
CA GLU A 129 11.87 -1.15 9.89
C GLU A 129 12.06 0.24 9.26
N LYS A 130 11.44 0.51 8.10
CA LYS A 130 11.53 1.82 7.44
C LYS A 130 10.81 2.89 8.24
N ARG A 131 9.67 2.54 8.85
CA ARG A 131 8.90 3.43 9.73
C ARG A 131 9.70 3.78 10.99
N ILE A 132 10.30 2.76 11.62
CA ILE A 132 11.19 2.93 12.78
C ILE A 132 12.35 3.87 12.44
N ALA A 133 13.05 3.63 11.33
CA ALA A 133 14.19 4.45 10.92
C ALA A 133 13.79 5.92 10.68
N LYS A 134 12.61 6.16 10.10
CA LYS A 134 12.09 7.52 9.91
C LYS A 134 11.80 8.20 11.25
N LEU A 135 11.17 7.50 12.20
CA LEU A 135 10.92 8.04 13.55
C LEU A 135 12.22 8.33 14.33
N GLU A 136 13.21 7.44 14.26
CA GLU A 136 14.54 7.69 14.85
C GLU A 136 15.22 8.92 14.24
N SER A 137 15.05 9.13 12.93
CA SER A 137 15.57 10.33 12.25
C SER A 137 14.89 11.61 12.74
N MET A 138 13.56 11.58 13.00
CA MET A 138 12.83 12.72 13.57
C MET A 138 13.30 13.05 14.99
N HIS A 139 13.55 12.02 15.81
CA HIS A 139 14.11 12.21 17.14
C HIS A 139 15.50 12.86 17.10
N THR A 140 16.35 12.40 16.18
CA THR A 140 17.74 12.89 16.06
C THR A 140 17.80 14.32 15.52
N THR A 141 16.96 14.64 14.53
CA THR A 141 16.97 15.95 13.86
C THR A 141 16.09 16.98 14.56
N GLY A 142 15.11 16.55 15.36
CA GLY A 142 14.04 17.41 15.87
C GLY A 142 13.09 17.90 14.79
N ILE A 143 13.24 17.43 13.55
CA ILE A 143 12.47 17.86 12.39
C ILE A 143 11.44 16.77 12.06
N TYR A 144 10.18 17.15 12.10
CA TYR A 144 9.05 16.31 11.74
C TYR A 144 8.64 16.60 10.31
N SER A 145 9.51 16.36 9.31
CA SER A 145 9.19 16.60 7.89
C SER A 145 9.09 15.32 7.07
#